data_AF-A0A4P7DZ58-F1
#
_entry.id   AF-A0A4P7DZ58-F1
#
_cell.length_a   1.000
_cell.length_b   1.000
_cell.length_c   1.000
_cell.angle_alpha   90.00
_cell.angle_beta   90.00
_cell.angle_gamma   90.00
#
_symmetry.space_group_name_H-M   'P 1'
#
loop_
_entity.id
_entity.type
_entity.pdbx_description
1 polymer ?
#
loop_
_entity_poly.entity_id
_entity_poly.type
_entity_poly.pdbx_seq_one_letter_code
_entity_poly.pdbx_strand_id
1 'polypeptide(L)'
;MILLIFLSLFGCDAASQDEVNTKAILQKLGVLEQFQQAVKDINPTALKEKYKSINQQDLQAYEEKFFKPSMDSLLINKFESIFSEKEISKMQHQTSEEIMSKHSKKYELFEYELEIMYDERYLDAQRLISGVKEIGKPDQANPFAFFTIEKPNGVYHVEIYDSQMPQNSKFNPEPLLPAHHLSQVEFVEVAPYSFGISFQLADGDIKKIDQLKSEDPKTVLALIVDQHLVSIRQIDLIQAGKAYHWYSPWPEKNIKEFAFALKNDL
;
A
#
# COMPACT_ATOMS: atom_id res chain seq x y z
N MET A 1 -60.47 -0.46 -1.96
CA MET A 1 -59.24 -0.22 -2.72
C MET A 1 -58.25 0.48 -1.79
N ILE A 2 -57.16 -0.22 -1.43
CA ILE A 2 -55.83 0.29 -1.02
C ILE A 2 -55.80 1.11 0.30
N LEU A 3 -54.94 0.88 1.28
CA LEU A 3 -53.93 -0.14 1.58
C LEU A 3 -53.55 0.08 3.06
N LEU A 4 -53.20 -1.01 3.75
CA LEU A 4 -52.70 -1.04 5.11
C LEU A 4 -51.40 -0.22 5.27
N ILE A 5 -51.31 0.57 6.33
CA ILE A 5 -50.03 0.98 6.93
C ILE A 5 -49.83 0.07 8.14
N PHE A 6 -49.06 -1.00 7.96
CA PHE A 6 -48.52 -1.77 9.07
C PHE A 6 -47.21 -1.13 9.52
N LEU A 7 -47.16 -0.80 10.82
CA LEU A 7 -45.91 -0.72 11.57
C LEU A 7 -45.19 -2.06 11.52
N SER A 8 -43.90 -2.05 11.21
CA SER A 8 -42.92 -3.05 11.65
C SER A 8 -41.54 -2.40 11.55
N LEU A 9 -40.93 -1.99 12.66
CA LEU A 9 -40.17 -2.80 13.63
C LEU A 9 -38.68 -2.72 13.32
N PHE A 10 -37.93 -2.24 14.32
CA PHE A 10 -36.51 -2.47 14.49
C PHE A 10 -36.21 -3.96 14.28
N GLY A 11 -35.45 -4.30 13.24
CA GLY A 11 -34.85 -5.62 13.10
C GLY A 11 -33.56 -5.66 13.91
N CYS A 12 -33.60 -6.24 15.10
CA CYS A 12 -32.45 -6.98 15.60
C CYS A 12 -32.32 -8.19 14.66
N ASP A 13 -31.31 -8.20 13.79
CA ASP A 13 -30.99 -9.39 12.99
C ASP A 13 -30.56 -10.50 13.93
N ALA A 14 -31.47 -11.44 14.22
CA ALA A 14 -31.10 -12.72 14.78
C ALA A 14 -30.37 -13.49 13.68
N ALA A 15 -29.08 -13.79 13.89
CA ALA A 15 -28.30 -14.62 12.98
C ALA A 15 -29.07 -15.91 12.64
N SER A 16 -29.09 -16.29 11.36
CA SER A 16 -29.77 -17.51 10.96
C SER A 16 -29.10 -18.73 11.61
N GLN A 17 -29.83 -19.83 11.78
CA GLN A 17 -29.24 -21.07 12.29
C GLN A 17 -28.06 -21.54 11.41
N ASP A 18 -28.15 -21.28 10.10
CA ASP A 18 -27.09 -21.61 9.14
C ASP A 18 -25.85 -20.73 9.34
N GLU A 19 -26.02 -19.43 9.60
CA GLU A 19 -24.90 -18.52 9.92
C GLU A 19 -24.16 -18.96 11.20
N VAL A 20 -24.90 -19.39 12.22
CA VAL A 20 -24.33 -19.94 13.46
C VAL A 20 -23.55 -21.23 13.19
N ASN A 21 -24.12 -22.10 12.34
CA ASN A 21 -23.51 -23.37 11.97
C ASN A 21 -22.21 -23.17 11.17
N THR A 22 -22.23 -22.28 10.18
CA THR A 22 -21.07 -21.91 9.36
C THR A 22 -19.98 -21.29 10.21
N LYS A 23 -20.33 -20.36 11.11
CA LYS A 23 -19.37 -19.74 12.03
C LYS A 23 -18.62 -20.78 12.87
N ALA A 24 -19.33 -21.77 13.41
CA ALA A 24 -18.73 -22.84 14.20
C ALA A 24 -17.78 -23.72 13.36
N ILE A 25 -18.09 -23.95 12.08
CA ILE A 25 -17.21 -24.67 11.15
C ILE A 25 -15.95 -23.85 10.87
N LEU A 26 -16.08 -22.55 10.57
CA LEU A 26 -14.95 -21.67 10.32
C LEU A 26 -14.03 -21.54 11.55
N GLN A 27 -14.59 -21.52 12.75
CA GLN A 27 -13.82 -21.60 14.00
C GLN A 27 -13.08 -22.93 14.12
N LYS A 28 -13.74 -24.06 13.84
CA LYS A 28 -13.13 -25.39 13.86
C LYS A 28 -11.96 -25.50 12.87
N LEU A 29 -12.07 -24.86 11.71
CA LEU A 29 -11.01 -24.80 10.69
C LEU A 29 -9.91 -23.80 11.03
N GLY A 30 -10.06 -22.98 12.08
CA GLY A 30 -9.09 -21.94 12.46
C GLY A 30 -9.09 -20.72 11.53
N VAL A 31 -10.01 -20.64 10.56
CA VAL A 31 -10.02 -19.62 9.51
C VAL A 31 -10.25 -18.22 10.08
N LEU A 32 -11.18 -18.07 11.05
CA LEU A 32 -11.50 -16.76 11.61
C LEU A 32 -10.29 -16.13 12.30
N GLU A 33 -9.59 -16.90 13.14
CA GLU A 33 -8.41 -16.42 13.88
C GLU A 33 -7.24 -16.16 12.93
N GLN A 34 -6.96 -17.08 12.01
CA GLN A 34 -5.85 -16.94 11.06
C GLN A 34 -6.03 -15.72 10.16
N PHE A 35 -7.24 -15.48 9.65
CA PHE A 35 -7.50 -14.33 8.79
C PHE A 35 -7.40 -13.01 9.56
N GLN A 36 -7.95 -12.95 10.78
CA GLN A 36 -7.81 -11.78 11.66
C GLN A 36 -6.34 -11.48 11.99
N GLN A 37 -5.56 -12.52 12.26
CA GLN A 37 -4.14 -12.40 12.55
C GLN A 37 -3.34 -11.97 11.31
N ALA A 38 -3.69 -12.47 10.12
CA ALA A 38 -3.04 -12.08 8.86
C ALA A 38 -3.24 -10.59 8.55
N VAL A 39 -4.44 -10.04 8.80
CA VAL A 39 -4.73 -8.62 8.53
C VAL A 39 -4.35 -7.68 9.67
N LYS A 40 -3.76 -8.19 10.76
CA LYS A 40 -3.49 -7.41 11.98
C LYS A 40 -2.62 -6.17 11.71
N ASP A 41 -1.54 -6.33 10.97
CA ASP A 41 -0.56 -5.24 10.74
C ASP A 41 -1.04 -4.21 9.71
N ILE A 42 -2.07 -4.56 8.95
CA ILE A 42 -2.71 -3.69 7.96
C ILE A 42 -4.08 -3.19 8.41
N ASN A 43 -4.47 -3.44 9.66
CA ASN A 43 -5.71 -2.88 10.18
C ASN A 43 -5.58 -1.34 10.33
N PRO A 44 -6.69 -0.58 10.23
CA PRO A 44 -6.63 0.89 10.21
C PRO A 44 -5.95 1.50 11.44
N THR A 45 -6.15 0.92 12.62
CA THR A 45 -5.52 1.37 13.87
C THR A 45 -4.00 1.19 13.83
N ALA A 46 -3.52 0.01 13.44
CA ALA A 46 -2.10 -0.32 13.32
C ALA A 46 -1.43 0.54 12.26
N LEU A 47 -2.09 0.74 11.11
CA LEU A 47 -1.60 1.64 10.06
C LEU A 47 -1.46 3.07 10.60
N LYS A 48 -2.45 3.60 11.32
CA LYS A 48 -2.42 4.94 11.90
C LYS A 48 -1.33 5.12 12.95
N GLU A 49 -1.14 4.12 13.82
CA GLU A 49 -0.11 4.15 14.86
C GLU A 49 1.30 4.10 14.27
N LYS A 50 1.50 3.25 13.25
CA LYS A 50 2.80 3.03 12.62
C LYS A 50 3.17 4.11 11.61
N TYR A 51 2.19 4.68 10.90
CA TYR A 51 2.38 5.56 9.76
C TYR A 51 1.59 6.87 9.91
N LYS A 52 2.18 7.83 10.63
CA LYS A 52 1.55 9.12 10.93
C LYS A 52 1.30 10.00 9.70
N SER A 53 1.98 9.72 8.59
CA SER A 53 1.87 10.46 7.33
C SER A 53 0.68 10.03 6.47
N ILE A 54 -0.04 8.95 6.83
CA ILE A 54 -1.20 8.49 6.04
C ILE A 54 -2.32 9.52 6.13
N ASN A 55 -2.86 9.89 4.97
CA ASN A 55 -4.01 10.76 4.85
C ASN A 55 -5.25 10.20 5.55
N GLN A 56 -5.88 11.01 6.38
CA GLN A 56 -7.03 10.57 7.17
C GLN A 56 -8.24 10.18 6.31
N GLN A 57 -8.47 10.86 5.18
CA GLN A 57 -9.59 10.56 4.29
C GLN A 57 -9.39 9.21 3.59
N ASP A 58 -8.17 8.93 3.11
CA ASP A 58 -7.88 7.66 2.44
C ASP A 58 -7.89 6.49 3.43
N LEU A 59 -7.38 6.70 4.65
CA LEU A 59 -7.47 5.70 5.73
C LEU A 59 -8.94 5.39 6.08
N GLN A 60 -9.80 6.41 6.12
CA GLN A 60 -11.22 6.21 6.35
C GLN A 60 -11.88 5.43 5.20
N ALA A 61 -11.56 5.77 3.94
CA ALA A 61 -12.08 5.03 2.79
C ALA A 61 -11.65 3.55 2.81
N TYR A 62 -10.41 3.27 3.22
CA TYR A 62 -9.89 1.91 3.41
C TYR A 62 -10.62 1.15 4.54
N GLU A 63 -10.81 1.79 5.69
CA GLU A 63 -11.58 1.22 6.80
C GLU A 63 -13.02 0.90 6.35
N GLU A 64 -13.68 1.83 5.66
CA GLU A 64 -15.03 1.66 5.13
C GLU A 64 -15.13 0.50 4.13
N LYS A 65 -14.12 0.33 3.27
CA LYS A 65 -14.07 -0.73 2.26
C LYS A 65 -13.86 -2.11 2.88
N PHE A 66 -12.94 -2.25 3.85
CA PHE A 66 -12.45 -3.57 4.26
C PHE A 66 -12.72 -3.98 5.71
N PHE A 67 -12.95 -3.04 6.62
CA PHE A 67 -13.01 -3.29 8.07
C PHE A 67 -14.34 -2.88 8.73
N LYS A 68 -15.12 -2.00 8.09
CA LYS A 68 -16.48 -1.67 8.51
C LYS A 68 -17.46 -2.83 8.31
N PRO A 69 -17.39 -3.62 7.21
CA PRO A 69 -18.13 -4.87 7.14
C PRO A 69 -17.63 -5.86 8.20
N SER A 70 -18.54 -6.62 8.80
CA SER A 70 -18.18 -7.72 9.71
C SER A 70 -17.31 -8.74 8.97
N MET A 71 -16.05 -8.89 9.42
CA MET A 71 -15.11 -9.87 8.84
C MET A 71 -15.68 -11.28 8.94
N ASP A 72 -16.25 -11.63 10.09
CA ASP A 72 -16.91 -12.92 10.30
C ASP A 72 -18.01 -13.15 9.27
N SER A 73 -18.87 -12.15 9.04
CA SER A 73 -19.98 -12.27 8.08
C SER A 73 -19.48 -12.38 6.64
N LEU A 74 -18.39 -11.68 6.27
CA LEU A 74 -17.77 -11.84 4.96
C LEU A 74 -17.23 -13.26 4.74
N LEU A 75 -16.54 -13.83 5.75
CA LEU A 75 -16.00 -15.18 5.69
C LEU A 75 -17.10 -16.24 5.65
N ILE A 76 -18.18 -16.04 6.43
CA ILE A 76 -19.38 -16.90 6.42
C ILE A 76 -20.02 -16.89 5.02
N ASN A 77 -20.33 -15.70 4.49
CA ASN A 77 -20.93 -15.56 3.16
C ASN A 77 -20.07 -16.19 2.06
N LYS A 78 -18.73 -16.05 2.16
CA LYS A 78 -17.82 -16.67 1.20
C LYS A 78 -17.86 -18.20 1.30
N PHE A 79 -17.86 -18.75 2.50
CA PHE A 79 -17.97 -20.20 2.72
C PHE A 79 -19.30 -20.74 2.17
N GLU A 80 -20.41 -20.08 2.47
CA GLU A 80 -21.76 -20.45 2.01
C GLU A 80 -21.94 -20.31 0.50
N SER A 81 -21.15 -19.46 -0.16
CA SER A 81 -21.16 -19.38 -1.64
C SER A 81 -20.54 -20.60 -2.33
N ILE A 82 -19.72 -21.39 -1.62
CA ILE A 82 -18.98 -22.55 -2.16
C ILE A 82 -19.63 -23.87 -1.70
N PHE A 83 -20.11 -23.90 -0.47
CA PHE A 83 -20.72 -25.07 0.15
C PHE A 83 -22.23 -24.93 0.26
N SER A 84 -22.96 -25.95 -0.18
CA SER A 84 -24.40 -25.99 0.00
C SER A 84 -24.78 -26.19 1.47
N GLU A 85 -25.97 -25.73 1.87
CA GLU A 85 -26.53 -25.93 3.22
C GLU A 85 -26.46 -27.40 3.68
N LYS A 86 -26.69 -28.36 2.77
CA LYS A 86 -26.61 -29.79 3.05
C LYS A 86 -25.18 -30.26 3.34
N GLU A 87 -24.18 -29.67 2.69
CA GLU A 87 -22.77 -29.94 2.98
C GLU A 87 -22.40 -29.34 4.34
N ILE A 88 -22.76 -28.08 4.58
CA ILE A 88 -22.52 -27.36 5.84
C ILE A 88 -23.11 -28.14 7.03
N SER A 89 -24.37 -28.57 6.92
CA SER A 89 -25.04 -29.38 7.94
C SER A 89 -24.27 -30.68 8.26
N LYS A 90 -23.67 -31.34 7.26
CA LYS A 90 -22.87 -32.56 7.47
C LYS A 90 -21.52 -32.27 8.13
N MET A 91 -20.89 -31.15 7.79
CA MET A 91 -19.58 -30.74 8.31
C MET A 91 -19.58 -30.46 9.81
N GLN A 92 -20.75 -30.14 10.39
CA GLN A 92 -20.88 -29.92 11.83
C GLN A 92 -20.36 -31.09 12.66
N HIS A 93 -20.57 -32.32 12.17
CA HIS A 93 -20.18 -33.56 12.83
C HIS A 93 -18.82 -34.11 12.40
N GLN A 94 -18.06 -33.36 11.58
CA GLN A 94 -16.75 -33.76 11.06
C GLN A 94 -15.60 -33.03 11.78
N THR A 95 -14.41 -33.63 11.81
CA THR A 95 -13.18 -32.91 12.22
C THR A 95 -12.69 -31.98 11.09
N SER A 96 -11.76 -31.07 11.39
CA SER A 96 -11.07 -30.24 10.40
C SER A 96 -10.45 -31.08 9.27
N GLU A 97 -9.75 -32.15 9.62
CA GLU A 97 -9.06 -33.03 8.66
C GLU A 97 -10.07 -33.77 7.77
N GLU A 98 -11.21 -34.17 8.33
CA GLU A 98 -12.28 -34.81 7.57
C GLU A 98 -12.95 -33.85 6.59
N ILE A 99 -13.17 -32.59 6.98
CA ILE A 99 -13.74 -31.57 6.10
C ILE A 99 -12.79 -31.32 4.94
N MET A 100 -11.51 -31.06 5.24
CA MET A 100 -10.48 -30.79 4.23
C MET A 100 -10.27 -31.96 3.27
N SER A 101 -10.29 -33.20 3.76
CA SER A 101 -10.08 -34.39 2.92
C SER A 101 -11.32 -34.77 2.09
N LYS A 102 -12.52 -34.73 2.66
CA LYS A 102 -13.77 -35.13 1.97
C LYS A 102 -14.26 -34.07 0.97
N HIS A 103 -13.86 -32.81 1.15
CA HIS A 103 -14.26 -31.68 0.32
C HIS A 103 -13.07 -30.94 -0.33
N SER A 104 -11.94 -31.62 -0.54
CA SER A 104 -10.66 -31.01 -0.91
C SER A 104 -10.74 -29.93 -1.99
N LYS A 105 -11.32 -30.23 -3.16
CA LYS A 105 -11.42 -29.25 -4.27
C LYS A 105 -12.17 -27.97 -3.92
N LYS A 106 -13.25 -28.10 -3.13
CA LYS A 106 -14.03 -26.93 -2.69
C LYS A 106 -13.31 -26.16 -1.59
N TYR A 107 -12.58 -26.88 -0.74
CA TYR A 107 -11.75 -26.27 0.28
C TYR A 107 -10.58 -25.50 -0.34
N GLU A 108 -9.90 -26.07 -1.34
CA GLU A 108 -8.87 -25.39 -2.14
C GLU A 108 -9.42 -24.11 -2.81
N LEU A 109 -10.63 -24.17 -3.36
CA LEU A 109 -11.30 -22.98 -3.89
C LEU A 109 -11.58 -21.94 -2.80
N PHE A 110 -12.00 -22.37 -1.61
CA PHE A 110 -12.23 -21.46 -0.50
C PHE A 110 -10.91 -20.80 -0.05
N GLU A 111 -9.81 -21.55 0.06
CA GLU A 111 -8.49 -20.99 0.38
C GLU A 111 -8.03 -19.97 -0.65
N TYR A 112 -8.21 -20.26 -1.94
CA TYR A 112 -7.90 -19.32 -3.02
C TYR A 112 -8.69 -18.01 -2.91
N GLU A 113 -9.98 -18.09 -2.57
CA GLU A 113 -10.80 -16.90 -2.34
C GLU A 113 -10.36 -16.11 -1.10
N LEU A 114 -9.87 -16.78 -0.06
CA LEU A 114 -9.27 -16.11 1.11
C LEU A 114 -7.98 -15.39 0.74
N GLU A 115 -7.13 -16.01 -0.09
CA GLU A 115 -5.91 -15.39 -0.61
C GLU A 115 -6.21 -14.12 -1.38
N ILE A 116 -7.16 -14.15 -2.32
CA ILE A 116 -7.63 -12.95 -3.05
C ILE A 116 -8.09 -11.85 -2.07
N MET A 117 -8.91 -12.23 -1.07
CA MET A 117 -9.41 -11.29 -0.07
C MET A 117 -8.28 -10.65 0.76
N TYR A 118 -7.23 -11.39 1.07
CA TYR A 118 -6.05 -10.88 1.77
C TYR A 118 -5.22 -9.98 0.86
N ASP A 119 -4.93 -10.41 -0.36
CA ASP A 119 -4.10 -9.69 -1.32
C ASP A 119 -4.69 -8.33 -1.67
N GLU A 120 -6.00 -8.24 -1.89
CA GLU A 120 -6.67 -6.96 -2.13
C GLU A 120 -6.49 -5.97 -0.96
N ARG A 121 -6.62 -6.46 0.28
CA ARG A 121 -6.41 -5.65 1.49
C ARG A 121 -4.97 -5.22 1.65
N TYR A 122 -4.05 -6.15 1.40
CA TYR A 122 -2.62 -5.91 1.51
C TYR A 122 -2.17 -4.87 0.49
N LEU A 123 -2.55 -5.03 -0.79
CA LEU A 123 -2.20 -4.11 -1.86
C LEU A 123 -2.74 -2.70 -1.61
N ASP A 124 -4.01 -2.57 -1.21
CA ASP A 124 -4.57 -1.25 -0.89
C ASP A 124 -3.92 -0.64 0.36
N ALA A 125 -3.57 -1.43 1.37
CA ALA A 125 -2.78 -0.95 2.51
C ALA A 125 -1.39 -0.44 2.07
N GLN A 126 -0.69 -1.17 1.19
CA GLN A 126 0.60 -0.71 0.67
C GLN A 126 0.48 0.59 -0.12
N ARG A 127 -0.61 0.78 -0.87
CA ARG A 127 -0.88 2.04 -1.58
C ARG A 127 -1.11 3.21 -0.63
N LEU A 128 -1.81 2.99 0.49
CA LEU A 128 -1.94 4.01 1.54
C LEU A 128 -0.58 4.38 2.14
N ILE A 129 0.25 3.38 2.43
CA ILE A 129 1.57 3.57 3.03
C ILE A 129 2.51 4.29 2.06
N SER A 130 2.44 3.95 0.76
CA SER A 130 3.24 4.59 -0.28
C SER A 130 2.88 6.06 -0.46
N GLY A 131 1.62 6.43 -0.20
CA GLY A 131 1.09 7.78 -0.41
C GLY A 131 0.96 8.15 -1.88
N VAL A 132 1.14 7.19 -2.79
CA VAL A 132 1.08 7.41 -4.24
C VAL A 132 -0.38 7.41 -4.69
N LYS A 133 -0.81 8.51 -5.32
CA LYS A 133 -2.15 8.66 -5.91
C LYS A 133 -2.06 8.86 -7.40
N GLU A 134 -2.83 8.10 -8.16
CA GLU A 134 -3.00 8.31 -9.59
C GLU A 134 -3.97 9.47 -9.84
N ILE A 135 -3.49 10.52 -10.51
CA ILE A 135 -4.23 11.76 -10.81
C ILE A 135 -4.52 11.95 -12.31
N GLY A 136 -4.08 11.02 -13.15
CA GLY A 136 -4.20 11.13 -14.60
C GLY A 136 -3.88 9.84 -15.32
N LYS A 137 -3.78 9.90 -16.65
CA LYS A 137 -3.40 8.75 -17.47
C LYS A 137 -1.89 8.72 -17.70
N PRO A 138 -1.28 7.53 -17.87
CA PRO A 138 0.11 7.41 -18.24
C PRO A 138 0.48 8.25 -19.48
N ASP A 139 1.54 9.04 -19.36
CA ASP A 139 2.13 9.83 -20.44
C ASP A 139 3.62 9.48 -20.56
N GLN A 140 4.00 8.97 -21.73
CA GLN A 140 5.39 8.60 -22.01
C GLN A 140 6.33 9.82 -22.07
N ALA A 141 5.80 11.00 -22.42
CA ALA A 141 6.59 12.23 -22.48
C ALA A 141 6.88 12.80 -21.08
N ASN A 142 6.03 12.47 -20.10
CA ASN A 142 6.16 12.92 -18.72
C ASN A 142 5.97 11.73 -17.75
N PRO A 143 6.99 10.85 -17.64
CA PRO A 143 6.93 9.72 -16.72
C PRO A 143 6.63 10.19 -15.30
N PHE A 144 5.77 9.46 -14.61
CA PHE A 144 5.31 9.74 -13.25
C PHE A 144 4.44 10.99 -13.06
N ALA A 145 4.21 11.83 -14.07
CA ALA A 145 3.40 13.04 -13.93
C ALA A 145 1.91 12.78 -13.63
N PHE A 146 1.47 11.56 -13.87
CA PHE A 146 0.13 11.10 -13.54
C PHE A 146 0.03 10.52 -12.12
N PHE A 147 1.10 10.59 -11.33
CA PHE A 147 1.09 10.30 -9.91
C PHE A 147 1.36 11.56 -9.08
N THR A 148 0.75 11.63 -7.91
CA THR A 148 1.18 12.47 -6.79
C THR A 148 1.63 11.57 -5.64
N ILE A 149 2.53 12.06 -4.79
CA ILE A 149 3.00 11.36 -3.61
C ILE A 149 2.81 12.28 -2.41
N GLU A 150 1.91 11.91 -1.51
CA GLU A 150 1.60 12.68 -0.29
C GLU A 150 2.69 12.50 0.77
N LYS A 151 3.88 13.02 0.47
CA LYS A 151 5.06 12.97 1.35
C LYS A 151 5.82 14.30 1.32
N PRO A 152 6.46 14.69 2.43
CA PRO A 152 7.34 15.85 2.47
C PRO A 152 8.48 15.76 1.46
N ASN A 153 9.02 16.92 1.07
CA ASN A 153 10.16 17.01 0.17
C ASN A 153 11.40 16.34 0.78
N GLY A 154 12.12 15.56 -0.03
CA GLY A 154 13.33 14.88 0.40
C GLY A 154 13.66 13.62 -0.39
N VAL A 155 14.71 12.95 0.08
CA VAL A 155 15.16 11.65 -0.44
C VAL A 155 14.62 10.55 0.45
N TYR A 156 14.00 9.54 -0.16
CA TYR A 156 13.41 8.39 0.52
C TYR A 156 14.12 7.11 0.12
N HIS A 157 14.31 6.22 1.09
CA HIS A 157 14.55 4.81 0.81
C HIS A 157 13.23 4.16 0.39
N VAL A 158 13.26 3.40 -0.70
CA VAL A 158 12.08 2.78 -1.29
C VAL A 158 12.34 1.29 -1.54
N GLU A 159 11.42 0.45 -1.07
CA GLU A 159 11.34 -0.95 -1.50
C GLU A 159 10.46 -1.01 -2.76
N ILE A 160 11.04 -1.35 -3.91
CA ILE A 160 10.30 -1.50 -5.16
C ILE A 160 9.91 -2.97 -5.33
N TYR A 161 8.60 -3.24 -5.47
CA TYR A 161 8.11 -4.54 -5.94
C TYR A 161 7.92 -4.55 -7.47
N ASP A 162 7.62 -3.40 -8.08
CA ASP A 162 7.62 -3.17 -9.54
C ASP A 162 8.08 -1.74 -9.88
N SER A 163 9.22 -1.62 -10.58
CA SER A 163 9.83 -0.32 -10.92
C SER A 163 9.02 0.53 -11.91
N GLN A 164 8.08 -0.07 -12.64
CA GLN A 164 7.21 0.63 -13.59
C GLN A 164 5.91 1.09 -12.94
N MET A 165 5.61 0.62 -11.73
CA MET A 165 4.39 0.94 -10.97
C MET A 165 4.78 1.51 -9.59
N PRO A 166 5.06 2.81 -9.48
CA PRO A 166 5.39 3.46 -8.21
C PRO A 166 4.36 3.22 -7.09
N GLN A 167 3.10 2.98 -7.44
CA GLN A 167 2.04 2.61 -6.49
C GLN A 167 2.29 1.26 -5.78
N ASN A 168 3.09 0.38 -6.39
CA ASN A 168 3.55 -0.89 -5.83
C ASN A 168 4.96 -0.74 -5.22
N SER A 169 5.30 0.46 -4.75
CA SER A 169 6.55 0.72 -4.04
C SER A 169 6.24 1.13 -2.61
N LYS A 170 7.03 0.66 -1.66
CA LYS A 170 6.91 1.03 -0.26
C LYS A 170 7.99 2.06 0.06
N PHE A 171 7.54 3.30 0.14
CA PHE A 171 8.35 4.41 0.60
C PHE A 171 8.41 4.37 2.12
N ASN A 172 9.59 4.62 2.68
CA ASN A 172 9.67 4.84 4.12
C ASN A 172 8.74 6.00 4.55
N PRO A 173 8.20 5.97 5.78
CA PRO A 173 7.27 7.00 6.24
C PRO A 173 7.94 8.37 6.31
N GLU A 174 9.19 8.38 6.79
CA GLU A 174 10.04 9.55 6.89
C GLU A 174 11.12 9.53 5.80
N PRO A 175 11.55 10.71 5.31
CA PRO A 175 12.66 10.79 4.37
C PRO A 175 13.96 10.32 5.03
N LEU A 176 14.77 9.60 4.24
CA LEU A 176 16.16 9.32 4.59
C LEU A 176 16.94 10.64 4.77
N LEU A 177 16.73 11.57 3.82
CA LEU A 177 17.26 12.93 3.87
C LEU A 177 16.10 13.92 3.68
N PRO A 178 15.63 14.58 4.75
CA PRO A 178 14.65 15.65 4.64
C PRO A 178 15.18 16.83 3.80
N ALA A 179 14.30 17.65 3.22
CA ALA A 179 14.67 18.79 2.38
C ALA A 179 15.80 19.66 2.97
N HIS A 180 15.75 20.02 4.26
CA HIS A 180 16.75 20.87 4.92
C HIS A 180 18.18 20.27 4.98
N HIS A 181 18.36 18.99 4.64
CA HIS A 181 19.68 18.37 4.48
C HIS A 181 20.28 18.62 3.08
N LEU A 182 19.48 19.08 2.12
CA LEU A 182 19.84 19.23 0.71
C LEU A 182 20.29 20.68 0.44
N SER A 183 21.56 20.99 0.65
CA SER A 183 22.06 22.36 0.48
C SER A 183 22.49 22.66 -0.97
N GLN A 184 22.58 23.94 -1.34
CA GLN A 184 23.06 24.36 -2.67
C GLN A 184 22.36 23.65 -3.83
N VAL A 185 21.02 23.63 -3.79
CA VAL A 185 20.20 22.99 -4.82
C VAL A 185 20.33 23.75 -6.14
N GLU A 186 20.68 23.03 -7.20
CA GLU A 186 20.87 23.57 -8.55
C GLU A 186 20.26 22.66 -9.62
N PHE A 187 19.70 23.27 -10.67
CA PHE A 187 19.40 22.55 -11.90
C PHE A 187 20.70 22.25 -12.64
N VAL A 188 20.85 21.02 -13.14
CA VAL A 188 22.04 20.57 -13.87
C VAL A 188 21.68 19.76 -15.12
N GLU A 189 22.53 19.87 -16.15
CA GLU A 189 22.55 18.91 -17.25
C GLU A 189 23.57 17.82 -16.90
N VAL A 190 23.06 16.61 -16.63
CA VAL A 190 23.86 15.46 -16.16
C VAL A 190 24.57 14.75 -17.32
N ALA A 191 23.95 14.77 -18.50
CA ALA A 191 24.48 14.30 -19.78
C ALA A 191 23.77 15.07 -20.90
N PRO A 192 24.25 15.04 -22.17
CA PRO A 192 23.60 15.73 -23.28
C PRO A 192 22.09 15.44 -23.33
N TYR A 193 21.27 16.48 -23.21
CA TYR A 193 19.81 16.42 -23.19
C TYR A 193 19.20 15.62 -22.02
N SER A 194 19.97 15.41 -20.94
CA SER A 194 19.55 14.70 -19.74
C SER A 194 19.69 15.61 -18.52
N PHE A 195 18.57 15.96 -17.91
CA PHE A 195 18.51 16.97 -16.86
C PHE A 195 18.33 16.36 -15.48
N GLY A 196 18.69 17.12 -14.46
CA GLY A 196 18.63 16.67 -13.09
C GLY A 196 18.72 17.80 -12.08
N ILE A 197 18.67 17.40 -10.81
CA ILE A 197 18.87 18.28 -9.67
C ILE A 197 20.18 17.89 -9.01
N SER A 198 21.03 18.88 -8.71
CA SER A 198 22.20 18.69 -7.88
C SER A 198 22.00 19.34 -6.51
N PHE A 199 22.57 18.73 -5.48
CA PHE A 199 22.64 19.31 -4.14
C PHE A 199 23.89 18.81 -3.41
N GLN A 200 24.33 19.59 -2.43
CA GLN A 200 25.41 19.24 -1.52
C GLN A 200 24.87 18.62 -0.23
N LEU A 201 25.53 17.55 0.19
CA LEU A 201 25.24 16.84 1.43
C LEU A 201 26.35 17.03 2.46
N ALA A 202 25.97 17.02 3.73
CA ALA A 202 26.92 16.94 4.83
C ALA A 202 27.60 15.55 4.86
N ASP A 203 28.83 15.48 5.39
CA ASP A 203 29.61 14.24 5.41
C ASP A 203 28.91 13.10 6.19
N GLY A 204 28.07 13.46 7.17
CA GLY A 204 27.24 12.49 7.90
C GLY A 204 26.16 11.85 7.04
N ASP A 205 25.56 12.59 6.11
CA ASP A 205 24.50 12.09 5.24
C ASP A 205 25.06 11.29 4.06
N ILE A 206 26.23 11.69 3.56
CA ILE A 206 27.03 10.90 2.62
C ILE A 206 27.28 9.50 3.19
N LYS A 207 27.78 9.42 4.43
CA LYS A 207 28.04 8.15 5.11
C LYS A 207 26.78 7.29 5.27
N LYS A 208 25.61 7.89 5.52
CA LYS A 208 24.34 7.15 5.60
C LYS A 208 23.98 6.51 4.26
N ILE A 209 24.11 7.25 3.15
CA ILE A 209 23.87 6.71 1.80
C ILE A 209 24.88 5.60 1.48
N ASP A 210 26.16 5.82 1.77
CA ASP A 210 27.22 4.84 1.51
C ASP A 210 27.00 3.55 2.31
N GLN A 211 26.58 3.68 3.57
CA GLN A 211 26.25 2.54 4.41
C GLN A 211 25.09 1.73 3.81
N LEU A 212 23.98 2.38 3.45
CA LEU A 212 22.85 1.71 2.79
C LEU A 212 23.27 0.99 1.52
N LYS A 213 24.08 1.63 0.67
CA LYS A 213 24.61 1.03 -0.56
C LYS A 213 25.50 -0.18 -0.27
N SER A 214 26.28 -0.15 0.82
CA SER A 214 27.15 -1.26 1.22
C SER A 214 26.37 -2.46 1.79
N GLU A 215 25.28 -2.20 2.50
CA GLU A 215 24.41 -3.21 3.09
C GLU A 215 23.54 -3.89 2.02
N ASP A 216 22.98 -3.10 1.10
CA ASP A 216 22.25 -3.61 -0.06
C ASP A 216 22.57 -2.77 -1.32
N PRO A 217 23.39 -3.30 -2.24
CA PRO A 217 23.71 -2.64 -3.51
C PRO A 217 22.49 -2.40 -4.41
N LYS A 218 21.38 -3.10 -4.18
CA LYS A 218 20.12 -2.92 -4.93
C LYS A 218 19.20 -1.88 -4.31
N THR A 219 19.62 -1.23 -3.22
CA THR A 219 18.85 -0.16 -2.57
C THR A 219 18.39 0.87 -3.61
N VAL A 220 17.12 1.25 -3.51
CA VAL A 220 16.50 2.26 -4.36
C VAL A 220 16.22 3.51 -3.56
N LEU A 221 16.59 4.66 -4.11
CA LEU A 221 16.22 5.96 -3.58
C LEU A 221 15.23 6.66 -4.51
N ALA A 222 14.31 7.40 -3.91
CA ALA A 222 13.41 8.31 -4.60
C ALA A 222 13.65 9.75 -4.14
N LEU A 223 13.60 10.69 -5.07
CA LEU A 223 13.53 12.12 -4.79
C LEU A 223 12.10 12.60 -5.00
N ILE A 224 11.49 13.13 -3.92
CA ILE A 224 10.15 13.71 -3.94
C ILE A 224 10.28 15.22 -3.74
N VAL A 225 9.67 15.99 -4.64
CA VAL A 225 9.64 17.46 -4.59
C VAL A 225 8.25 17.94 -4.97
N ASP A 226 7.65 18.78 -4.13
CA ASP A 226 6.30 19.32 -4.26
C ASP A 226 5.28 18.22 -4.56
N GLN A 227 5.33 17.11 -3.81
CA GLN A 227 4.50 15.91 -3.98
C GLN A 227 4.66 15.18 -5.33
N HIS A 228 5.70 15.50 -6.12
CA HIS A 228 5.99 14.81 -7.37
C HIS A 228 7.22 13.91 -7.24
N LEU A 229 7.15 12.75 -7.89
CA LEU A 229 8.31 11.87 -8.03
C LEU A 229 9.24 12.41 -9.11
N VAL A 230 10.32 13.08 -8.68
CA VAL A 230 11.35 13.55 -9.61
C VAL A 230 12.07 12.36 -10.22
N SER A 231 12.46 11.38 -9.40
CA SER A 231 13.04 10.14 -9.88
C SER A 231 13.02 9.06 -8.81
N ILE A 232 12.96 7.80 -9.25
CA ILE A 232 13.16 6.60 -8.44
C ILE A 232 14.19 5.70 -9.15
N ARG A 233 15.25 5.29 -8.46
CA ARG A 233 16.35 4.51 -9.07
C ARG A 233 17.23 3.83 -8.01
N GLN A 234 17.99 2.83 -8.44
CA GLN A 234 19.09 2.29 -7.65
C GLN A 234 20.11 3.41 -7.31
N ILE A 235 20.84 3.26 -6.19
CA ILE A 235 21.87 4.20 -5.73
C ILE A 235 23.08 4.19 -6.67
N ASP A 236 22.89 4.72 -7.88
CA ASP A 236 23.91 5.07 -8.86
C ASP A 236 23.93 6.59 -9.03
N LEU A 237 24.00 7.29 -7.90
CA LEU A 237 24.16 8.74 -7.87
C LEU A 237 25.56 9.08 -8.37
N ILE A 238 25.65 9.95 -9.36
CA ILE A 238 26.94 10.47 -9.82
C ILE A 238 27.42 11.44 -8.74
N GLN A 239 28.43 11.01 -7.97
CA GLN A 239 29.06 11.83 -6.95
C GLN A 239 30.24 12.60 -7.56
N ALA A 240 30.18 13.93 -7.46
CA ALA A 240 31.30 14.81 -7.80
C ALA A 240 31.72 15.58 -6.54
N GLY A 241 32.61 14.97 -5.74
CA GLY A 241 32.98 15.50 -4.43
C GLY A 241 31.83 15.43 -3.44
N LYS A 242 31.35 16.58 -2.94
CA LYS A 242 30.18 16.67 -2.04
C LYS A 242 28.85 16.86 -2.79
N ALA A 243 28.90 17.07 -4.11
CA ALA A 243 27.72 17.23 -4.93
C ALA A 243 27.18 15.87 -5.36
N TYR A 244 25.86 15.71 -5.19
CA TYR A 244 25.10 14.57 -5.70
C TYR A 244 24.25 15.04 -6.87
N HIS A 245 24.30 14.30 -7.98
CA HIS A 245 23.48 14.59 -9.16
C HIS A 245 22.37 13.56 -9.30
N TRP A 246 21.13 14.05 -9.34
CA TRP A 246 19.92 13.25 -9.49
C TRP A 246 19.35 13.44 -10.89
N TYR A 247 19.54 12.47 -11.78
CA TYR A 247 18.90 12.49 -13.09
C TYR A 247 17.36 12.41 -12.93
N SER A 248 16.65 13.09 -13.81
CA SER A 248 15.20 13.06 -13.88
C SER A 248 14.73 12.81 -15.32
N PRO A 249 13.73 11.94 -15.53
CA PRO A 249 13.14 11.74 -16.86
C PRO A 249 12.22 12.90 -17.29
N TRP A 250 11.98 13.88 -16.43
CA TRP A 250 11.07 14.99 -16.72
C TRP A 250 11.71 16.05 -17.64
N PRO A 251 10.88 16.83 -18.36
CA PRO A 251 11.38 17.92 -19.20
C PRO A 251 12.15 18.99 -18.42
N GLU A 252 13.11 19.64 -19.09
CA GLU A 252 13.98 20.68 -18.52
C GLU A 252 13.23 21.72 -17.69
N LYS A 253 12.09 22.19 -18.20
CA LYS A 253 11.25 23.20 -17.54
C LYS A 253 10.80 22.73 -16.16
N ASN A 254 10.30 21.50 -16.05
CA ASN A 254 9.83 20.93 -14.79
C ASN A 254 10.98 20.76 -13.80
N ILE A 255 12.17 20.35 -14.26
CA ILE A 255 13.34 20.21 -13.37
C ILE A 255 13.75 21.56 -12.78
N LYS A 256 13.71 22.63 -13.59
CA LYS A 256 13.98 24.00 -13.10
C LYS A 256 12.97 24.43 -12.04
N GLU A 257 11.69 24.12 -12.25
CA GLU A 257 10.62 24.40 -11.28
C GLU A 257 10.84 23.61 -9.98
N PHE A 258 11.14 22.31 -10.07
CA PHE A 258 11.42 21.48 -8.89
C PHE A 258 12.69 21.93 -8.14
N ALA A 259 13.76 22.27 -8.83
CA ALA A 259 14.98 22.79 -8.20
C ALA A 259 14.71 24.12 -7.47
N PHE A 260 13.88 24.99 -8.05
CA PHE A 260 13.46 26.24 -7.41
C PHE A 260 12.58 25.99 -6.17
N ALA A 261 11.60 25.09 -6.27
CA ALA A 261 10.73 24.73 -5.15
C ALA A 261 11.55 24.18 -3.97
N LEU A 262 12.44 23.22 -4.24
CA LEU A 262 13.27 22.61 -3.21
C LEU A 262 14.20 23.63 -2.54
N LYS A 263 14.75 24.59 -3.30
CA LYS A 263 15.60 25.66 -2.76
C LYS A 263 14.87 26.61 -1.80
N ASN A 264 13.57 26.84 -2.01
CA ASN A 264 12.78 27.73 -1.16
C ASN A 264 12.29 27.05 0.13
N ASP A 265 12.36 25.72 0.19
CA ASP A 265 11.98 24.91 1.35
C ASP A 265 13.18 24.60 2.29
N LEU A 266 14.37 25.13 1.99
CA LEU A 266 15.60 24.98 2.80
C LEU A 266 15.70 25.97 3.96
#